data_AF-A0A5R9MWK7-F1
#
_entry.id   AF-A0A5R9MWK7-F1
#
_cell.length_a   1.000
_cell.length_b   1.000
_cell.length_c   1.000
_cell.angle_alpha   90.00
_cell.angle_beta   90.00
_cell.angle_gamma   90.00
#
_symmetry.space_group_name_H-M   'P 1'
#
loop_
_entity.id
_entity.type
_entity.pdbx_description
1 polymer ?
#
loop_
_entity_poly.entity_id
_entity_poly.type
_entity_poly.pdbx_seq_one_letter_code
_entity_poly.pdbx_strand_id
1 'polypeptide(L)'
;MAVPHFSVSVVARGSGRSAVLSAAYRHCTKMEFEREARTIDYTRKQGLLHEEFIIPADAPAWLRAMIADRSVAGASEAFWNKVEGFEKRSDAQLAKDVTIALPLELTAEQNIAL
;
A
#
# COMPACT_ATOMS: atom_id res chain seq x y z
N MET A 1 -5.51 -24.40 -15.43
CA MET A 1 -5.35 -24.93 -14.06
C MET A 1 -4.91 -23.77 -13.20
N ALA A 2 -5.72 -23.37 -12.21
CA ALA A 2 -5.34 -22.33 -11.27
C ALA A 2 -4.14 -22.84 -10.44
N VAL A 3 -3.04 -22.11 -10.43
CA VAL A 3 -1.90 -22.39 -9.57
C VAL A 3 -2.03 -21.45 -8.37
N PRO A 4 -2.29 -21.96 -7.16
CA PRO A 4 -2.35 -21.10 -5.99
C PRO A 4 -0.96 -20.47 -5.78
N HIS A 5 -0.94 -19.16 -5.57
CA HIS A 5 0.26 -18.42 -5.20
C HIS A 5 -0.02 -17.66 -3.91
N PHE A 6 0.89 -17.83 -2.95
CA PHE A 6 0.89 -17.08 -1.70
C PHE A 6 2.34 -16.73 -1.38
N SER A 7 2.60 -15.45 -1.16
CA SER A 7 3.91 -14.98 -0.72
C SER A 7 3.77 -13.85 0.28
N VAL A 8 4.70 -13.85 1.25
CA VAL A 8 4.83 -12.79 2.24
C VAL A 8 6.26 -12.29 2.20
N SER A 9 6.43 -10.98 2.11
CA SER A 9 7.73 -10.33 2.20
C SER A 9 7.67 -9.15 3.15
N VAL A 10 8.83 -8.67 3.60
CA VAL A 10 8.93 -7.47 4.42
C VAL A 10 9.43 -6.32 3.56
N VAL A 11 8.75 -5.18 3.64
CA VAL A 11 9.24 -3.91 3.09
C VAL A 11 10.23 -3.35 4.11
N ALA A 12 11.50 -3.70 3.94
CA ALA A 12 12.56 -3.25 4.82
C ALA A 12 13.37 -2.12 4.19
N ARG A 13 13.68 -1.09 4.98
CA ARG A 13 14.52 0.03 4.54
C ARG A 13 15.94 -0.43 4.20
N GLY A 14 16.49 -1.34 5.00
CA GLY A 14 17.85 -1.87 4.81
C GLY A 14 18.04 -2.61 3.49
N SER A 15 16.97 -3.06 2.84
CA SER A 15 17.01 -3.69 1.51
C SER A 15 16.72 -2.70 0.37
N GLY A 16 16.76 -1.39 0.62
CA GLY A 16 16.45 -0.35 -0.37
C GLY A 16 14.97 -0.27 -0.76
N ARG A 17 14.06 -0.90 -0.01
CA ARG A 17 12.61 -0.81 -0.24
C ARG A 17 12.03 0.34 0.56
N SER A 18 10.89 0.86 0.10
CA SER A 18 10.11 1.88 0.80
C SER A 18 8.62 1.51 0.79
N ALA A 19 7.92 1.89 1.85
CA ALA A 19 6.47 1.76 1.94
C ALA A 19 5.76 2.70 0.96
N VAL A 20 6.20 3.95 0.82
CA VAL A 20 5.61 4.93 -0.12
C VAL A 20 5.82 4.48 -1.57
N LEU A 21 7.04 4.04 -1.94
CA LEU A 21 7.29 3.46 -3.28
C LEU A 21 6.37 2.27 -3.55
N SER A 22 6.23 1.37 -2.57
CA SER A 22 5.42 0.16 -2.68
C SER A 22 3.93 0.48 -2.79
N ALA A 23 3.46 1.52 -2.11
CA ALA A 23 2.08 2.00 -2.15
C ALA A 23 1.76 2.65 -3.50
N ALA A 24 2.60 3.58 -3.97
CA ALA A 24 2.43 4.23 -5.28
C ALA A 24 2.35 3.21 -6.42
N TYR A 25 3.18 2.16 -6.36
CA TYR A 25 3.18 1.07 -7.33
C TYR A 25 1.86 0.27 -7.32
N ARG A 26 1.30 -0.04 -6.15
CA ARG A 26 0.06 -0.82 -6.00
C ARG A 26 -1.18 -0.03 -6.40
N HIS A 27 -1.23 1.24 -6.00
CA HIS A 27 -2.29 2.17 -6.34
C HIS A 27 -2.16 2.72 -7.78
N CYS A 28 -1.14 2.31 -8.55
CA CYS A 28 -0.90 2.78 -9.92
C CYS A 28 -0.98 4.31 -10.04
N THR A 29 -0.44 5.03 -9.05
CA THR A 29 -0.63 6.48 -8.94
C THR A 29 0.70 7.22 -8.75
N LYS A 30 0.59 8.53 -8.71
CA LYS A 30 1.65 9.43 -8.30
C LYS A 30 1.55 9.69 -6.79
N MET A 31 2.66 9.58 -6.06
CA MET A 31 2.75 9.90 -4.64
C MET A 31 3.99 10.73 -4.31
N GLU A 32 3.88 11.66 -3.37
CA GLU A 32 5.03 12.36 -2.83
C GLU A 32 5.75 11.50 -1.78
N PHE A 33 7.07 11.41 -1.87
CA PHE A 33 7.91 10.74 -0.88
C PHE A 33 8.71 11.77 -0.10
N GLU A 34 8.15 12.20 1.03
CA GLU A 34 8.63 13.34 1.81
C GLU A 34 10.08 13.17 2.28
N ARG A 35 10.43 11.98 2.80
CA ARG A 35 11.78 11.72 3.34
C ARG A 35 12.87 11.88 2.28
N GLU A 36 12.57 11.53 1.03
CA GLU A 36 13.52 11.58 -0.08
C GLU A 36 13.33 12.82 -0.95
N ALA A 37 12.42 13.72 -0.56
CA ALA A 37 12.09 14.96 -1.27
C ALA A 37 11.87 14.73 -2.78
N ARG A 38 11.18 13.64 -3.13
CA ARG A 38 10.94 13.27 -4.53
C ARG A 38 9.54 12.76 -4.73
N THR A 39 9.10 12.85 -5.97
CA THR A 39 7.81 12.32 -6.39
C THR A 39 7.97 11.00 -7.13
N ILE A 40 7.08 10.07 -6.84
CA ILE A 40 7.04 8.74 -7.42
C ILE A 40 5.84 8.68 -8.35
N ASP A 41 6.02 8.24 -9.59
CA ASP A 41 4.94 8.21 -10.59
C ASP A 41 4.82 6.81 -11.22
N TYR A 42 3.75 6.10 -10.83
CA TYR A 42 3.35 4.82 -11.41
C TYR A 42 2.02 4.90 -12.18
N THR A 43 1.58 6.09 -12.59
CA THR A 43 0.33 6.30 -13.35
C THR A 43 0.27 5.54 -14.68
N ARG A 44 1.42 5.15 -15.22
CA ARG A 44 1.52 4.35 -16.45
C ARG A 44 1.23 2.87 -16.24
N LYS A 45 1.22 2.38 -15.00
CA LYS A 45 0.94 0.98 -14.70
C LYS A 45 -0.56 0.72 -14.86
N GLN A 46 -0.89 -0.34 -15.59
CA GLN A 46 -2.26 -0.76 -15.83
C GLN A 46 -2.63 -1.99 -14.99
N GLY A 47 -3.90 -2.39 -15.06
CA GLY A 47 -4.40 -3.62 -14.43
C GLY A 47 -4.74 -3.49 -12.94
N LEU A 48 -4.84 -2.27 -12.41
CA LEU A 48 -5.48 -2.06 -11.11
C LEU A 48 -7.00 -2.11 -11.29
N LEU A 49 -7.61 -3.17 -10.79
CA LEU A 49 -9.06 -3.37 -10.87
C LEU A 49 -9.78 -2.74 -9.67
N HIS A 50 -9.16 -2.82 -8.49
CA HIS A 50 -9.74 -2.39 -7.24
C HIS A 50 -8.65 -2.00 -6.25
N GLU A 51 -8.91 -0.98 -5.44
CA GLU A 51 -8.03 -0.53 -4.36
C GLU A 51 -8.84 -0.10 -3.14
N GLU A 52 -8.30 -0.39 -1.96
CA GLU A 52 -8.89 0.01 -0.69
C GLU A 52 -7.79 0.40 0.31
N PHE A 53 -8.18 1.27 1.25
CA PHE A 53 -7.37 1.59 2.42
C PHE A 53 -8.26 1.42 3.66
N ILE A 54 -8.01 0.34 4.40
CA ILE A 54 -8.82 -0.04 5.54
C ILE A 54 -8.04 0.23 6.83
N ILE A 55 -8.73 0.79 7.81
CA ILE A 55 -8.23 0.91 9.19
C ILE A 55 -9.15 0.14 10.14
N PRO A 56 -8.63 -0.36 11.27
CA PRO A 56 -9.46 -1.02 12.28
C PRO A 56 -10.60 -0.12 12.78
N ALA A 57 -11.72 -0.71 13.19
CA ALA A 57 -12.88 0.04 13.71
C ALA A 57 -12.53 0.88 14.95
N ASP A 58 -11.61 0.37 15.78
CA ASP A 58 -11.07 1.00 16.98
C ASP A 58 -9.81 1.85 16.72
N ALA A 59 -9.49 2.15 15.45
CA ALA A 59 -8.37 3.01 15.08
C ALA A 59 -8.39 4.34 15.84
N PRO A 60 -7.22 4.89 16.23
CA PRO A 60 -7.16 6.12 16.99
C PRO A 60 -7.74 7.31 16.19
N ALA A 61 -8.29 8.30 16.91
CA ALA A 61 -8.97 9.44 16.29
C ALA A 61 -8.08 10.22 15.29
N TRP A 62 -6.78 10.34 15.57
CA TRP A 62 -5.84 10.98 14.66
C TRP A 62 -5.72 10.25 13.31
N LEU A 63 -5.81 8.91 13.31
CA LEU A 63 -5.70 8.10 12.09
C LEU A 63 -6.99 8.21 11.28
N ARG A 64 -8.15 8.14 11.95
CA ARG A 64 -9.46 8.38 11.31
C ARG A 64 -9.51 9.78 10.66
N ALA A 65 -9.11 10.81 11.39
CA ALA A 65 -9.08 12.19 10.89
C ALA A 65 -8.09 12.37 9.72
N MET A 66 -6.94 11.69 9.75
CA MET A 66 -5.94 11.78 8.68
C MET A 66 -6.47 11.31 7.32
N ILE A 67 -7.39 10.35 7.30
CA ILE A 67 -7.89 9.73 6.07
C ILE A 67 -9.30 10.17 5.64
N ALA A 68 -10.06 10.84 6.52
CA ALA A 68 -11.50 11.08 6.35
C ALA A 68 -11.88 11.78 5.02
N ASP A 69 -11.05 12.70 4.53
CA ASP A 69 -11.34 13.52 3.34
C ASP A 69 -10.38 13.24 2.17
N ARG A 70 -9.76 12.05 2.15
CA ARG A 70 -8.78 11.67 1.13
C ARG A 70 -9.32 10.58 0.23
N SER A 71 -8.85 10.56 -1.03
CA SER A 71 -8.98 9.36 -1.86
C SER A 71 -8.25 8.18 -1.21
N VAL A 72 -8.56 6.94 -1.62
CA VAL A 72 -7.88 5.73 -1.15
C VAL A 72 -6.36 5.87 -1.26
N ALA A 73 -5.89 6.25 -2.45
CA ALA A 73 -4.46 6.47 -2.68
C ALA A 73 -3.89 7.63 -1.84
N GLY A 74 -4.64 8.73 -1.64
CA GLY A 74 -4.21 9.86 -0.82
C GLY A 74 -4.13 9.53 0.68
N ALA A 75 -5.03 8.68 1.17
CA ALA A 75 -4.98 8.14 2.53
C ALA A 75 -3.75 7.25 2.73
N SER A 76 -3.50 6.37 1.75
CA SER A 76 -2.32 5.50 1.70
C SER A 76 -1.01 6.32 1.69
N GLU A 77 -0.92 7.35 0.84
CA GLU A 77 0.23 8.26 0.78
C GLU A 77 0.50 8.93 2.14
N ALA A 78 -0.52 9.52 2.76
CA ALA A 78 -0.38 10.20 4.04
C ALA A 78 0.06 9.23 5.14
N PHE A 79 -0.54 8.04 5.19
CA PHE A 79 -0.19 7.03 6.18
C PHE A 79 1.25 6.54 6.01
N TRP A 80 1.66 6.17 4.80
CA TRP A 80 2.98 5.61 4.57
C TRP A 80 4.09 6.63 4.71
N ASN A 81 3.87 7.91 4.35
CA ASN A 81 4.82 8.97 4.69
C ASN A 81 4.97 9.15 6.20
N LYS A 82 3.86 9.07 6.96
CA LYS A 82 3.90 9.12 8.43
C LYS A 82 4.75 7.99 9.02
N VAL A 83 4.57 6.76 8.54
CA VAL A 83 5.37 5.58 8.96
C VAL A 83 6.84 5.74 8.60
N GLU A 84 7.14 6.12 7.36
CA GLU A 84 8.51 6.31 6.87
C GLU A 84 9.27 7.41 7.62
N GLY A 85 8.56 8.48 8.00
CA GLY A 85 9.08 9.58 8.80
C GLY A 85 9.21 9.25 10.28
N PHE A 86 8.32 8.42 10.83
CA PHE A 86 8.36 7.98 12.23
C PHE A 86 9.53 7.03 12.48
N GLU A 87 9.69 5.99 11.64
CA GLU A 87 10.74 5.00 11.80
C GLU A 87 12.13 5.57 11.45
N LYS A 88 13.07 5.58 12.40
CA LYS A 88 14.40 6.20 12.21
C LYS A 88 15.52 5.22 11.87
N ARG A 89 15.34 3.94 12.18
CA ARG A 89 16.39 2.94 12.00
C ARG A 89 16.67 2.66 10.52
N SER A 90 17.94 2.50 10.14
CA SER A 90 18.32 2.17 8.75
C SER A 90 17.80 0.80 8.31
N ASP A 91 17.58 -0.12 9.24
CA ASP A 91 17.07 -1.48 9.04
C ASP A 91 15.58 -1.64 9.38
N ALA A 92 14.83 -0.54 9.50
CA ALA A 92 13.41 -0.58 9.86
C ALA A 92 12.58 -1.47 8.91
N GLN A 93 11.71 -2.29 9.51
CA GLN A 93 10.70 -3.08 8.80
C GLN A 93 9.40 -2.30 8.77
N LEU A 94 9.07 -1.73 7.61
CA LEU A 94 8.03 -0.70 7.47
C LEU A 94 6.63 -1.30 7.26
N ALA A 95 6.57 -2.42 6.53
CA ALA A 95 5.33 -3.11 6.22
C ALA A 95 5.57 -4.59 5.99
N LYS A 96 4.52 -5.39 6.19
CA LYS A 96 4.41 -6.74 5.63
C LYS A 96 3.62 -6.66 4.33
N ASP A 97 4.14 -7.32 3.32
CA ASP A 97 3.62 -7.32 1.97
C ASP A 97 3.17 -8.73 1.63
N VAL A 98 1.86 -8.90 1.39
CA VAL A 98 1.22 -10.18 1.16
C VAL A 98 0.65 -10.19 -0.25
N THR A 99 1.03 -11.18 -1.04
CA THR A 99 0.50 -11.40 -2.39
C THR A 99 -0.21 -12.74 -2.45
N ILE A 100 -1.44 -12.73 -2.96
CA ILE A 100 -2.30 -13.90 -3.09
C ILE A 100 -2.83 -13.94 -4.52
N ALA A 101 -2.76 -15.09 -5.19
CA ALA A 101 -3.45 -15.29 -6.46
C ALA A 101 -4.94 -15.53 -6.21
N LEU A 102 -5.78 -14.82 -6.96
CA LEU A 102 -7.23 -14.95 -6.90
C LEU A 102 -7.73 -16.00 -7.91
N PRO A 103 -8.79 -16.76 -7.58
CA PRO A 103 -9.40 -17.72 -8.50
C PRO A 103 -9.91 -17.05 -9.79
N LEU A 104 -9.64 -17.68 -10.93
CA LEU A 104 -10.12 -17.19 -12.24
C LEU A 104 -11.59 -17.53 -12.48
N GLU A 105 -12.12 -18.47 -11.71
CA GLU A 105 -13.51 -18.93 -11.76
C GLU A 105 -14.48 -17.92 -11.11
N LEU A 106 -13.98 -16.99 -10.29
CA LEU A 106 -14.76 -15.96 -9.62
C LEU A 106 -14.84 -14.69 -10.49
N THR A 107 -15.97 -13.98 -10.39
CA THR A 107 -16.10 -12.64 -11.00
C THR A 107 -15.20 -11.63 -10.28
N ALA A 108 -15.03 -10.44 -10.88
CA ALA A 108 -14.30 -9.35 -10.25
C ALA A 108 -14.88 -8.99 -8.87
N GLU A 109 -16.20 -8.89 -8.76
CA GLU A 109 -16.91 -8.51 -7.53
C GLU A 109 -16.76 -9.60 -6.46
N GLN A 110 -16.83 -10.87 -6.85
CA GLN A 110 -16.60 -11.99 -5.93
C GLN A 110 -15.16 -12.03 -5.44
N ASN A 111 -14.20 -11.73 -6.32
CA ASN A 111 -12.78 -11.65 -5.97
C ASN A 111 -12.45 -10.46 -5.06
N ILE A 112 -13.19 -9.36 -5.15
CA ILE A 112 -13.06 -8.21 -4.25
C ILE A 112 -13.65 -8.52 -2.86
N ALA A 113 -14.73 -9.30 -2.80
CA ALA A 113 -15.43 -9.62 -1.56
C ALA A 113 -14.84 -10.81 -0.76
N LEU A 114 -13.89 -11.55 -1.33
CA LEU A 114 -13.24 -12.72 -0.73
C LEU A 114 -12.23 -12.34 0.37
#